data_AF-A0A392T1I2-F1
#
_entry.id   AF-A0A392T1I2-F1
#
_cell.length_a   1.000
_cell.length_b   1.000
_cell.length_c   1.000
_cell.angle_alpha   90.00
_cell.angle_beta   90.00
_cell.angle_gamma   90.00
#
_symmetry.space_group_name_H-M   'P 1'
#
loop_
_entity.id
_entity.type
_entity.pdbx_description
1 polymer ?
#
loop_
_entity_poly.entity_id
_entity_poly.type
_entity_poly.pdbx_seq_one_letter_code
_entity_poly.pdbx_strand_id
1 'polypeptide(L)' 'MYQDLRKDFWWPGMKRHVAEYVESCLTCQKAKIEHQKPAGLLHSLDITEWKWDSISMDFITGLPKTRK' A
#
# COMPACT_ATOMS: atom_id res chain seq x y z
N MET A 1 -15.77 8.21 -8.61
CA MET A 1 -16.89 7.38 -9.09
C MET A 1 -18.23 7.78 -8.50
N TYR A 2 -18.56 7.49 -7.22
CA TYR A 2 -19.89 7.86 -6.70
C TYR A 2 -20.16 9.38 -6.77
N GLN A 3 -19.19 10.20 -6.38
CA GLN A 3 -19.33 11.66 -6.41
C GLN A 3 -19.49 12.22 -7.83
N ASP A 4 -18.90 11.56 -8.83
CA ASP A 4 -19.01 11.96 -10.24
C ASP A 4 -20.37 11.57 -10.80
N LEU A 5 -20.78 10.31 -10.58
CA LEU A 5 -22.07 9.78 -11.05
C LEU A 5 -23.27 10.47 -10.40
N ARG A 6 -23.15 10.92 -9.14
CA ARG A 6 -24.22 11.62 -8.42
C ARG A 6 -24.59 12.98 -9.04
N LYS A 7 -23.75 13.54 -9.91
CA LYS A 7 -24.04 14.82 -10.58
C LYS A 7 -25.19 14.68 -11.58
N ASP A 8 -25.24 13.55 -12.28
CA ASP A 8 -26.13 13.36 -13.42
C ASP A 8 -27.16 12.23 -13.21
N PHE A 9 -26.93 11.33 -12.25
CA PHE A 9 -27.76 10.15 -12.05
C PHE A 9 -28.18 9.94 -10.59
N TRP A 10 -29.34 9.30 -10.42
CA TRP A 10 -29.83 8.85 -9.12
C TRP A 10 -30.71 7.60 -9.24
N TRP A 11 -30.52 6.64 -8.34
CA TRP A 11 -31.41 5.50 -8.15
C TRP A 11 -31.29 4.94 -6.72
N PRO A 12 -32.29 4.16 -6.24
CA PRO A 12 -32.22 3.52 -4.92
C PRO A 12 -30.99 2.62 -4.79
N GLY A 13 -30.16 2.86 -3.78
CA GLY A 13 -28.96 2.04 -3.53
C GLY A 13 -27.74 2.37 -4.40
N MET A 14 -27.74 3.44 -5.19
CA MET A 14 -26.62 3.83 -6.08
C MET A 14 -25.24 3.77 -5.43
N LYS A 15 -25.09 4.32 -4.22
CA LYS A 15 -23.81 4.33 -3.51
C LYS A 15 -23.29 2.90 -3.26
N ARG A 16 -24.19 1.97 -2.93
CA ARG A 16 -23.88 0.56 -2.66
C ARG A 16 -23.46 -0.15 -3.95
N HIS A 17 -24.23 -0.02 -5.03
CA HIS A 17 -23.91 -0.67 -6.31
C HIS A 17 -22.57 -0.16 -6.89
N VAL A 18 -22.30 1.15 -6.74
CA VAL A 18 -21.00 1.72 -7.14
C VAL A 18 -19.86 1.14 -6.30
N ALA A 19 -20.06 0.93 -4.99
CA ALA A 19 -19.05 0.30 -4.14
C ALA A 19 -18.79 -1.16 -4.56
N GLU A 20 -19.84 -1.95 -4.75
CA GLU A 20 -19.76 -3.35 -5.21
C GLU A 20 -19.06 -3.48 -6.57
N TYR A 21 -19.33 -2.56 -7.49
CA TYR A 21 -18.64 -2.51 -8.79
C TYR A 21 -17.14 -2.19 -8.63
N VAL A 22 -16.80 -1.18 -7.83
CA VAL A 22 -15.40 -0.79 -7.61
C VAL A 22 -14.63 -1.90 -6.90
N GLU A 23 -15.28 -2.61 -5.97
CA GLU A 23 -14.71 -3.75 -5.25
C GLU A 23 -14.40 -4.92 -6.18
N SER A 24 -15.24 -5.19 -7.18
CA SER A 24 -15.04 -6.27 -8.17
C SER A 24 -14.15 -5.88 -9.38
N CYS A 25 -13.81 -4.60 -9.53
CA CYS A 25 -13.05 -4.12 -10.68
C CYS A 25 -11.54 -4.34 -10.52
N LEU A 26 -10.97 -5.24 -11.33
CA LEU A 26 -9.52 -5.54 -11.33
C LEU A 26 -8.64 -4.31 -11.60
N THR A 27 -9.03 -3.43 -12.51
CA THR A 27 -8.27 -2.21 -12.80
C THR A 27 -8.26 -1.27 -11.60
N CYS A 28 -9.41 -1.13 -10.91
CA CYS A 28 -9.49 -0.32 -9.69
C CYS A 28 -8.64 -0.91 -8.57
N GLN A 29 -8.66 -2.23 -8.39
CA GLN A 29 -7.85 -2.91 -7.37
C GLN A 29 -6.34 -2.77 -7.64
N LYS A 30 -5.90 -2.83 -8.90
CA LYS A 30 -4.48 -2.68 -9.26
C LYS A 30 -4.00 -1.22 -9.17
N ALA A 31 -4.85 -0.27 -9.52
CA ALA A 31 -4.49 1.14 -9.56
C ALA A 31 -4.57 1.82 -8.19
N LYS A 32 -5.44 1.33 -7.29
CA LYS A 32 -5.57 1.88 -5.94
C LYS A 32 -4.64 1.14 -4.99
N ILE A 33 -3.84 1.92 -4.29
CA ILE A 33 -3.09 1.45 -3.14
C ILE A 33 -4.11 1.13 -2.04
N GLU A 34 -3.91 0.02 -1.33
CA GLU A 34 -4.70 -0.30 -0.15
C GLU A 34 -4.53 0.80 0.90
N HIS A 35 -5.61 1.54 1.20
CA HIS A 35 -5.67 2.44 2.34
C HIS A 35 -6.03 1.67 3.61
N GLN A 36 -5.38 0.52 3.82
CA GLN A 36 -5.53 -0.20 5.09
C GLN A 36 -4.92 0.66 6.19
N LYS A 37 -5.43 0.48 7.41
CA LYS A 37 -4.76 1.03 8.58
C LYS A 37 -3.31 0.50 8.58
N PRO A 38 -2.33 1.32 8.98
CA PRO A 38 -0.96 0.82 9.16
C PRO A 38 -1.01 -0.45 10.00
N ALA A 39 -0.17 -1.43 9.66
CA ALA A 39 -0.24 -2.82 10.11
C ALA A 39 -0.02 -3.07 11.62
N GLY A 40 -0.30 -2.08 12.47
CA GLY A 40 -0.06 -2.08 13.89
C GLY A 40 1.36 -1.61 14.24
N LEU A 41 1.77 -1.91 15.46
CA LEU A 41 3.14 -1.68 15.91
C LEU A 41 4.07 -2.65 15.18
N LEU A 42 5.19 -2.14 14.68
CA LEU A 42 6.25 -2.98 14.15
C LEU A 42 6.68 -3.97 15.24
N HIS A 43 6.65 -5.26 14.94
CA HIS A 43 7.22 -6.25 15.83
C HIS A 43 8.75 -6.12 15.77
N SER A 44 9.37 -5.72 16.87
CA SER A 44 10.82 -5.70 16.99
C SER A 44 11.36 -7.12 16.87
N LEU A 45 12.47 -7.28 16.15
CA LEU A 45 13.23 -8.53 16.17
C LEU A 45 13.76 -8.79 17.59
N ASP A 46 13.89 -10.06 17.94
CA ASP A 46 14.48 -10.47 19.21
C ASP A 46 15.91 -9.95 19.34
N ILE A 47 16.28 -9.60 20.57
CA ILE A 47 17.64 -9.14 20.89
C ILE A 47 18.57 -10.36 20.82
N THR A 48 19.64 -10.25 20.04
CA THR A 48 20.68 -11.29 19.96
C THR A 48 21.41 -11.42 21.30
N GLU A 49 21.65 -12.65 21.74
CA GLU A 49 22.28 -12.94 23.03
C GLU A 49 23.81 -12.73 23.01
N TRP A 50 24.43 -12.84 21.83
CA TRP A 50 25.88 -12.78 21.68
C TRP A 50 26.34 -11.99 20.46
N LYS A 51 27.66 -11.76 20.41
CA LYS A 51 28.31 -11.05 19.31
C LYS A 51 28.25 -11.90 18.05
N TRP A 52 27.86 -11.28 16.93
CA TRP A 52 27.79 -11.88 15.59
C TRP A 52 26.67 -12.91 15.37
N ASP A 53 25.71 -13.03 16.29
CA ASP A 53 24.55 -13.91 16.11
C ASP A 53 23.61 -13.46 14.97
N SER A 54 23.59 -12.15 14.69
CA SER A 54 22.84 -11.57 13.57
C SER A 54 23.65 -10.48 12.89
N ILE A 55 23.71 -10.54 11.56
CA ILE A 55 24.35 -9.54 10.70
C ILE A 55 23.33 -9.15 9.64
N SER A 56 22.93 -7.88 9.61
CA SER A 56 22.16 -7.31 8.50
C SER A 56 23.10 -6.59 7.54
N MET A 57 22.80 -6.68 6.25
CA MET A 57 23.52 -6.00 5.19
C MET A 57 22.52 -5.30 4.28
N ASP A 58 22.83 -4.07 3.88
CA ASP A 58 22.06 -3.31 2.92
C ASP A 58 23.01 -2.63 1.93
N PHE A 59 22.51 -2.36 0.72
CA PHE A 59 23.29 -1.73 -0.35
C PHE A 59 22.91 -0.27 -0.50
N ILE A 60 23.90 0.61 -0.34
CA ILE A 60 23.76 2.01 -0.72
C ILE A 60 23.97 2.11 -2.23
N THR A 61 22.94 2.57 -2.95
CA THR A 61 23.00 2.82 -4.40
C THR A 61 23.09 4.33 -4.68
N GLY A 62 23.49 4.71 -5.89
CA GLY A 62 23.54 6.12 -6.31
C GLY A 62 24.76 6.92 -5.85
N LEU A 63 25.85 6.26 -5.47
CA LEU A 63 27.09 6.94 -5.08
C LEU A 63 27.77 7.63 -6.27
N PRO A 64 28.45 8.78 -6.05
CA PRO A 64 29.18 9.47 -7.11
C PRO A 64 30.32 8.59 -7.64
N LYS A 65 30.51 8.59 -8.97
CA LYS A 65 31.60 7.86 -9.61
C LYS A 65 32.95 8.50 -9.23
N THR A 66 33.89 7.69 -8.75
CA THR A 66 35.27 8.12 -8.59
C THR A 66 35.89 8.41 -9.95
N ARG A 67 36.68 9.49 -10.03
CA ARG A 67 37.45 9.81 -11.25
C ARG A 67 38.56 8.76 -11.41
N LYS A 68 38.77 8.31 -12.64
CA LYS A 68 39.91 7.45 -13.01
C LYS A 68 41.22 8.22 -12.89
#